data_AF-A0A3C1BCV0-F1
#
_entry.id   AF-A0A3C1BCV0-F1
#
_cell.length_a   1.000
_cell.length_b   1.000
_cell.length_c   1.000
_cell.angle_alpha   90.00
_cell.angle_beta   90.00
_cell.angle_gamma   90.00
#
_symmetry.space_group_name_H-M   'P 1'
#
loop_
_entity.id
_entity.type
_entity.pdbx_description
1 polymer ?
#
loop_
_entity_poly.entity_id
_entity_poly.type
_entity_poly.pdbx_seq_one_letter_code
_entity_poly.pdbx_strand_id
1 'polypeptide(L)'
;MDNKEFKVLFGIIAKENSFERAFGGWFKESPECIAVLDLQKSNYGNYYQLMFKVYVQGMFGNVYIKSKTLLKNTGSVFRGEPPEYKDVFDLDVPIDDEKRKQKLESLFTGFIVPFTDEALTREGIKGLAQKEAVYLLPAVKEQLELLST
;
A
#
# COMPACT_ATOMS: atom_id res chain seq x y z
N MET A 1 13.52 16.94 8.22
CA MET A 1 12.16 16.86 7.70
C MET A 1 11.19 16.61 8.83
N ASP A 2 10.21 17.49 9.01
CA ASP A 2 9.15 17.31 9.99
C ASP A 2 7.98 16.44 9.47
N ASN A 3 7.00 16.16 10.33
CA ASN A 3 5.83 15.34 10.00
C ASN A 3 4.99 15.90 8.83
N LYS A 4 4.86 17.24 8.75
CA LYS A 4 4.06 17.89 7.73
C LYS A 4 4.78 17.82 6.38
N GLU A 5 6.07 18.11 6.37
CA GLU A 5 6.94 18.02 5.20
C GLU A 5 6.97 16.59 4.65
N PHE A 6 7.17 15.59 5.50
CA PHE A 6 7.18 14.19 5.09
C PHE A 6 5.87 13.76 4.44
N LYS A 7 4.73 14.11 5.06
CA LYS A 7 3.41 13.77 4.51
C LYS A 7 3.12 14.48 3.18
N VAL A 8 3.61 15.71 3.01
CA VAL A 8 3.51 16.44 1.73
C VAL A 8 4.36 15.75 0.67
N LEU A 9 5.61 15.42 0.98
CA LEU A 9 6.51 14.74 0.06
C LEU A 9 5.96 13.38 -0.39
N PHE A 10 5.54 12.54 0.58
CA PHE A 10 4.90 11.26 0.28
C PHE A 10 3.69 11.44 -0.64
N GLY A 11 2.88 12.47 -0.39
CA GLY A 11 1.70 12.76 -1.20
C GLY A 11 2.02 13.21 -2.62
N ILE A 12 3.11 13.95 -2.83
CA ILE A 12 3.58 14.37 -4.16
C ILE A 12 4.03 13.14 -4.94
N ILE A 13 4.93 12.32 -4.38
CA ILE A 13 5.46 11.13 -5.04
C ILE A 13 4.34 10.12 -5.33
N ALA A 14 3.41 9.91 -4.39
CA ALA A 14 2.25 9.05 -4.61
C ALA A 14 1.39 9.52 -5.79
N LYS A 15 1.14 10.83 -5.88
CA LYS A 15 0.37 11.42 -7.00
C LYS A 15 1.09 11.24 -8.34
N GLU A 16 2.40 11.46 -8.38
CA GLU A 16 3.23 11.25 -9.59
C GLU A 16 3.17 9.78 -10.06
N ASN A 17 2.99 8.85 -9.14
CA ASN A 17 2.84 7.42 -9.40
C ASN A 17 1.38 6.95 -9.52
N SER A 18 0.47 7.87 -9.90
CA SER A 18 -0.95 7.62 -10.20
C SER A 18 -1.81 7.16 -9.03
N PHE A 19 -1.40 7.48 -7.79
CA PHE A 19 -2.28 7.32 -6.65
C PHE A 19 -3.11 8.59 -6.42
N GLU A 20 -4.41 8.40 -6.25
CA GLU A 20 -5.35 9.45 -5.88
C GLU A 20 -5.42 9.59 -4.36
N ARG A 21 -5.25 10.81 -3.84
CA ARG A 21 -5.40 11.08 -2.41
C ARG A 21 -6.88 11.26 -2.06
N ALA A 22 -7.42 10.39 -1.22
CA ALA A 22 -8.79 10.48 -0.73
C ALA A 22 -8.89 9.98 0.72
N PHE A 23 -9.86 10.46 1.51
CA PHE A 23 -10.19 9.96 2.86
C PHE A 23 -9.05 9.84 3.89
N GLY A 24 -7.87 10.41 3.62
CA GLY A 24 -6.69 10.30 4.47
C GLY A 24 -5.62 9.31 4.00
N GLY A 25 -5.84 8.58 2.91
CA GLY A 25 -4.87 7.69 2.28
C GLY A 25 -4.72 7.92 0.77
N TRP A 26 -4.03 7.00 0.11
CA TRP A 26 -3.74 7.08 -1.33
C TRP A 26 -4.20 5.80 -2.02
N PHE A 27 -4.98 5.97 -3.07
CA PHE A 27 -5.73 4.91 -3.72
C PHE A 27 -5.28 4.74 -5.16
N LYS A 28 -5.16 3.49 -5.60
CA LYS A 28 -5.03 3.12 -7.01
C LYS A 28 -6.05 2.02 -7.28
N GLU A 29 -6.75 2.06 -8.40
CA GLU A 29 -7.84 1.12 -8.66
C GLU A 29 -7.84 0.60 -10.08
N SER A 30 -8.49 -0.54 -10.24
CA SER A 30 -8.84 -1.18 -11.50
C SER A 30 -10.30 -1.67 -11.39
N PRO A 31 -10.88 -2.21 -12.47
CA PRO A 31 -12.18 -2.88 -12.39
C PRO A 31 -12.20 -4.07 -11.41
N GLU A 32 -11.05 -4.67 -11.11
CA GLU A 32 -10.96 -5.86 -10.27
C GLU A 32 -10.56 -5.57 -8.83
N CYS A 33 -9.77 -4.53 -8.58
CA CYS A 33 -9.14 -4.32 -7.28
C CYS A 33 -9.00 -2.84 -6.92
N ILE A 34 -8.95 -2.55 -5.61
CA ILE A 34 -8.55 -1.25 -5.06
C ILE A 34 -7.33 -1.47 -4.17
N ALA A 35 -6.19 -0.89 -4.54
CA ALA A 35 -5.00 -0.81 -3.73
C ALA A 35 -4.98 0.50 -2.92
N VAL A 36 -4.57 0.40 -1.65
CA VAL A 36 -4.53 1.52 -0.70
C VAL A 36 -3.17 1.57 -0.03
N LEU A 37 -2.54 2.74 -0.07
CA LEU A 37 -1.41 3.10 0.77
C LEU A 37 -1.97 3.86 1.98
N ASP A 38 -1.87 3.24 3.15
CA ASP A 38 -2.35 3.77 4.41
C ASP A 38 -1.15 4.14 5.30
N LEU A 39 -0.81 5.42 5.27
CA LEU A 39 0.30 5.99 6.03
C LEU A 39 -0.19 6.40 7.43
N GLN A 40 0.13 5.59 8.44
CA GLN A 40 -0.35 5.76 9.80
C GLN A 40 0.73 6.37 10.68
N LYS A 41 0.45 7.51 11.31
CA LYS A 41 1.36 8.13 12.28
C LYS A 41 1.34 7.32 13.58
N SER A 42 2.51 6.93 14.09
CA SER A 42 2.60 6.31 15.42
C SER A 42 2.26 7.31 16.53
N ASN A 43 1.55 6.83 17.55
CA ASN A 43 1.30 7.55 18.81
C ASN A 43 2.48 7.43 19.80
N TYR A 44 3.47 6.58 19.53
CA TYR A 44 4.52 6.19 20.48
C TYR A 44 5.93 6.70 20.12
N GLY A 45 6.09 7.35 18.97
CA GLY A 45 7.38 7.88 18.52
C GLY A 45 7.20 8.69 17.24
N ASN A 46 8.26 9.33 16.75
CA ASN A 46 8.18 10.20 15.58
C ASN A 46 8.35 9.44 14.25
N TYR A 47 7.56 8.39 14.06
CA TYR A 47 7.60 7.60 12.83
C TYR A 47 6.21 7.34 12.27
N TYR A 48 6.19 6.87 11.02
CA TYR A 48 5.02 6.37 10.32
C TYR A 48 5.13 4.86 10.10
N GLN A 49 3.99 4.20 9.95
CA GLN A 49 3.88 2.85 9.41
C GLN A 49 3.16 2.94 8.07
N LEU A 50 3.64 2.21 7.06
CA LEU A 50 3.00 2.17 5.76
C LEU A 50 2.34 0.81 5.56
N MET A 51 1.01 0.81 5.51
CA MET A 51 0.25 -0.41 5.23
C MET A 51 -0.23 -0.41 3.78
N PHE A 52 0.06 -1.51 3.08
CA PHE A 52 -0.46 -1.81 1.75
C PHE A 52 -1.67 -2.71 1.91
N LYS A 53 -2.83 -2.25 1.42
CA LYS A 53 -4.10 -2.97 1.50
C LYS A 53 -4.66 -3.14 0.10
N VAL A 54 -5.10 -4.34 -0.24
CA VAL A 54 -5.74 -4.60 -1.54
C VAL A 54 -7.11 -5.20 -1.30
N TYR A 55 -8.13 -4.61 -1.92
CA TYR A 55 -9.51 -5.04 -1.87
C TYR A 55 -9.90 -5.61 -3.22
N VAL A 56 -10.25 -6.89 -3.28
CA VAL A 56 -10.63 -7.57 -4.52
C VAL A 56 -12.14 -7.50 -4.71
N GLN A 57 -12.62 -6.97 -5.84
CA GLN A 57 -14.04 -6.91 -6.16
C GLN A 57 -14.65 -8.32 -6.22
N GLY A 58 -15.83 -8.49 -5.64
CA GLY A 58 -16.54 -9.76 -5.53
C GLY A 58 -16.04 -10.67 -4.40
N MET A 59 -14.97 -10.29 -3.69
CA MET A 59 -14.45 -11.07 -2.56
C MET A 59 -15.51 -11.22 -1.47
N PHE A 60 -15.93 -12.45 -1.21
CA PHE A 60 -17.04 -12.79 -0.31
C PHE A 60 -18.34 -12.02 -0.62
N GLY A 61 -18.61 -11.77 -1.92
CA GLY A 61 -19.78 -11.04 -2.38
C GLY A 61 -19.73 -9.52 -2.19
N ASN A 62 -18.58 -8.97 -1.78
CA ASN A 62 -18.45 -7.53 -1.55
C ASN A 62 -18.19 -6.74 -2.85
N VAL A 63 -18.76 -5.55 -2.92
CA VAL A 63 -18.39 -4.51 -3.89
C VAL A 63 -17.73 -3.38 -3.11
N TYR A 64 -16.47 -3.09 -3.46
CA TYR A 64 -15.67 -2.08 -2.79
C TYR A 64 -15.68 -0.77 -3.56
N ILE A 65 -15.80 0.33 -2.82
CA ILE A 65 -15.61 1.70 -3.33
C ILE A 65 -14.66 2.44 -2.39
N LYS A 66 -13.90 3.41 -2.92
CA LYS A 66 -13.01 4.25 -2.11
C LYS A 66 -13.80 4.86 -0.95
N SER A 67 -13.35 4.59 0.27
CA SER A 67 -14.00 5.10 1.48
C SER A 67 -13.05 5.11 2.65
N LYS A 68 -13.40 5.88 3.69
CA LYS A 68 -12.67 5.88 4.96
C LYS A 68 -12.69 4.50 5.66
N THR A 69 -13.67 3.65 5.36
CA THR A 69 -13.77 2.29 5.90
C THR A 69 -12.63 1.40 5.39
N LEU A 70 -12.21 1.57 4.13
CA LEU A 70 -11.07 0.82 3.58
C LEU A 70 -9.76 1.15 4.32
N LEU A 71 -9.60 2.37 4.84
CA LEU A 71 -8.42 2.70 5.65
C LEU A 71 -8.44 2.03 7.03
N LYS A 72 -9.61 1.65 7.55
CA LYS A 72 -9.73 1.01 8.87
C LYS A 72 -9.62 -0.50 8.82
N ASN A 73 -9.98 -1.12 7.69
CA ASN A 73 -10.00 -2.57 7.54
C ASN A 73 -8.65 -3.10 7.03
N THR A 74 -8.47 -4.42 7.07
CA THR A 74 -7.20 -5.08 6.69
C THR A 74 -7.10 -5.36 5.18
N GLY A 75 -8.20 -5.45 4.45
CA GLY A 75 -8.19 -5.80 3.01
C GLY A 75 -8.10 -7.31 2.78
N SER A 76 -8.22 -7.71 1.52
CA SER A 76 -8.03 -9.10 1.06
C SER A 76 -6.55 -9.48 1.07
N VAL A 77 -5.69 -8.54 0.68
CA VAL A 77 -4.22 -8.64 0.80
C VAL A 77 -3.75 -7.52 1.71
N PHE A 78 -2.84 -7.84 2.61
CA PHE A 78 -2.29 -6.90 3.58
C PHE A 78 -0.80 -7.14 3.81
N ARG A 79 0.01 -6.08 3.73
CA ARG A 79 1.43 -6.12 4.12
C ARG A 79 1.93 -4.76 4.56
N GLY A 80 3.02 -4.75 5.32
CA GLY A 80 3.79 -3.53 5.61
C GLY A 80 4.85 -3.24 4.55
N GLU A 81 5.59 -2.15 4.76
CA GLU A 81 6.77 -1.82 3.98
C GLU A 81 7.90 -2.87 4.11
N PRO A 82 8.74 -3.03 3.08
CA PRO A 82 9.94 -3.84 3.21
C PRO A 82 10.89 -3.29 4.30
N PRO A 83 11.52 -4.15 5.14
CA PRO A 83 12.34 -3.71 6.27
C PRO A 83 13.48 -2.75 5.91
N GLU A 84 14.04 -2.87 4.70
CA GLU A 84 15.14 -2.04 4.20
C GLU A 84 14.78 -0.56 4.02
N TYR A 85 13.47 -0.23 3.99
CA TYR A 85 12.97 1.15 3.90
C TYR A 85 12.44 1.70 5.22
N LYS A 86 12.54 0.95 6.33
CA LYS A 86 11.98 1.34 7.63
C LYS A 86 12.51 2.71 8.11
N ASP A 87 13.76 3.02 7.82
CA ASP A 87 14.39 4.28 8.22
C ASP A 87 13.80 5.51 7.51
N VAL A 88 13.26 5.34 6.30
CA VAL A 88 12.57 6.42 5.56
C VAL A 88 11.36 6.94 6.33
N PHE A 89 10.70 6.06 7.09
CA PHE A 89 9.49 6.38 7.84
C PHE A 89 9.75 6.80 9.29
N ASP A 90 10.96 6.63 9.79
CA ASP A 90 11.37 7.06 11.13
C ASP A 90 12.02 8.44 11.07
N LEU A 91 11.31 9.47 11.54
CA LEU A 91 11.77 10.86 11.49
C LEU A 91 12.77 11.20 12.60
N ASP A 92 12.94 10.33 13.59
CA ASP A 92 13.98 10.50 14.62
C ASP A 92 15.35 9.96 14.14
N VAL A 93 15.37 9.16 13.06
CA VAL A 93 16.61 8.73 12.42
C VAL A 93 17.27 9.94 11.71
N PRO A 94 18.54 10.27 12.01
CA PRO A 94 19.23 11.42 11.45
C PRO A 94 19.73 11.12 10.02
N ILE A 95 18.79 11.04 9.09
CA ILE A 95 19.04 11.04 7.64
C ILE A 95 18.75 12.42 7.08
N ASP A 96 19.64 12.89 6.22
CA ASP A 96 19.45 14.12 5.44
C ASP A 96 18.15 14.07 4.63
N ASP A 97 17.50 15.23 4.48
CA ASP A 97 16.16 15.33 3.89
C ASP A 97 16.15 14.96 2.40
N GLU A 98 17.19 15.34 1.64
CA GLU A 98 17.32 14.96 0.24
C GLU A 98 17.60 13.46 0.11
N LYS A 99 18.41 12.90 1.02
CA LYS A 99 18.63 11.46 1.08
C LYS A 99 17.34 10.69 1.43
N ARG A 100 16.52 11.20 2.36
CA ARG A 100 15.22 10.62 2.72
C ARG A 100 14.27 10.64 1.52
N LYS A 101 14.24 11.75 0.78
CA LYS A 101 13.49 11.86 -0.48
C LYS A 101 13.92 10.84 -1.52
N GLN A 102 15.22 10.73 -1.81
CA GLN A 102 15.74 9.76 -2.79
C GLN A 102 15.40 8.31 -2.41
N LYS A 103 15.49 7.97 -1.13
CA LYS A 103 15.06 6.66 -0.64
C LYS A 103 13.56 6.43 -0.79
N LEU A 104 12.74 7.45 -0.55
CA LEU A 104 11.29 7.37 -0.74
C LEU A 104 10.94 7.20 -2.23
N GLU A 105 11.60 7.92 -3.13
CA GLU A 105 11.46 7.73 -4.58
C GLU A 105 11.89 6.33 -5.01
N SER A 106 12.99 5.81 -4.43
CA SER A 106 13.47 4.43 -4.66
C SER A 106 12.47 3.38 -4.15
N LEU A 107 11.85 3.61 -3.00
CA LEU A 107 10.78 2.76 -2.48
C LEU A 107 9.58 2.74 -3.45
N PHE A 108 9.19 3.90 -3.98
CA PHE A 108 8.07 3.98 -4.91
C PHE A 108 8.35 3.22 -6.21
N THR A 109 9.49 3.50 -6.83
CA THR A 109 9.89 2.93 -8.13
C THR A 109 10.27 1.46 -8.05
N GLY A 110 11.02 1.07 -7.01
CA GLY A 110 11.53 -0.29 -6.85
C GLY A 110 10.55 -1.27 -6.21
N PHE A 111 9.55 -0.78 -5.46
CA PHE A 111 8.67 -1.65 -4.70
C PHE A 111 7.19 -1.28 -4.80
N ILE A 112 6.77 -0.08 -4.39
CA ILE A 112 5.33 0.28 -4.28
C ILE A 112 4.63 0.13 -5.63
N VAL A 113 5.18 0.74 -6.68
CA VAL A 113 4.55 0.73 -8.01
C VAL A 113 4.49 -0.69 -8.57
N PRO A 114 5.61 -1.44 -8.71
CA PRO A 114 5.55 -2.82 -9.18
C PRO A 114 4.58 -3.70 -8.39
N PHE A 115 4.60 -3.59 -7.06
CA PHE A 115 3.72 -4.35 -6.19
C PHE A 115 2.24 -4.01 -6.44
N THR A 116 1.89 -2.73 -6.41
CA THR A 116 0.49 -2.32 -6.55
C THR A 116 -0.03 -2.58 -7.96
N ASP A 117 0.78 -2.40 -9.00
CA ASP A 117 0.36 -2.64 -10.38
C ASP A 117 0.04 -4.11 -10.62
N GLU A 118 0.86 -5.02 -10.10
CA GLU A 118 0.57 -6.46 -10.13
C GLU A 118 -0.67 -6.77 -9.28
N ALA A 119 -0.79 -6.16 -8.09
CA ALA A 119 -1.93 -6.36 -7.19
C ALA A 119 -3.25 -5.75 -7.66
N LEU A 120 -3.28 -5.02 -8.79
CA LEU A 120 -4.52 -4.48 -9.37
C LEU A 120 -5.33 -5.51 -10.16
N THR A 121 -4.89 -6.76 -10.25
CA THR A 121 -5.63 -7.85 -10.90
C THR A 121 -5.68 -9.08 -10.01
N ARG A 122 -6.72 -9.91 -10.14
CA ARG A 122 -6.83 -11.17 -9.40
C ARG A 122 -5.68 -12.11 -9.73
N GLU A 123 -5.34 -12.23 -11.01
CA GLU A 123 -4.23 -13.06 -11.47
C GLU A 123 -2.87 -12.55 -10.98
N GLY A 124 -2.67 -11.23 -10.96
CA GLY A 124 -1.45 -10.66 -10.39
C GLY A 124 -1.33 -10.90 -8.89
N ILE A 125 -2.44 -10.84 -8.13
CA ILE A 125 -2.43 -11.23 -6.70
C ILE A 125 -2.03 -12.70 -6.53
N LYS A 126 -2.52 -13.61 -7.39
CA LYS A 126 -2.08 -15.02 -7.39
C LYS A 126 -0.59 -15.14 -7.69
N GLY A 127 -0.08 -14.41 -8.68
CA GLY A 127 1.34 -14.35 -9.03
C GLY A 127 2.21 -13.87 -7.87
N LEU A 128 1.79 -12.80 -7.18
CA LEU A 128 2.48 -12.30 -5.98
C LEU A 128 2.52 -13.35 -4.86
N ALA A 129 1.44 -14.13 -4.69
CA ALA A 129 1.41 -15.20 -3.69
C ALA A 129 2.33 -16.37 -4.05
N GLN A 130 2.40 -16.74 -5.34
CA GLN A 130 3.32 -17.79 -5.82
C GLN A 130 4.80 -17.41 -5.65
N LYS A 131 5.12 -16.11 -5.79
CA LYS A 131 6.46 -15.55 -5.55
C LYS A 131 6.76 -15.30 -4.07
N GLU A 132 5.86 -15.66 -3.16
CA GLU A 132 5.94 -15.38 -1.72
C GLU A 132 6.05 -13.88 -1.37
N ALA A 133 5.69 -13.00 -2.31
CA ALA A 133 5.68 -11.55 -2.09
C ALA A 133 4.51 -11.11 -1.21
N VAL A 134 3.45 -11.93 -1.12
CA VAL A 134 2.32 -11.76 -0.19
C VAL A 134 1.89 -13.10 0.37
N TYR A 135 1.44 -13.09 1.62
CA TYR A 135 0.75 -14.22 2.21
C TYR A 135 -0.76 -14.03 2.07
N LEU A 136 -1.42 -14.99 1.41
CA LEU A 136 -2.90 -15.02 1.33
C LEU A 136 -3.45 -15.95 2.41
N LEU A 137 -4.42 -15.45 3.18
CA LEU A 137 -5.18 -16.31 4.09
C LEU A 137 -5.90 -17.41 3.28
N PRO A 138 -6.06 -18.64 3.82
CA PRO A 138 -6.67 -19.75 3.08
C PRO A 138 -8.03 -19.40 2.44
N ALA A 139 -8.91 -18.75 3.20
CA ALA A 139 -10.22 -18.33 2.69
C ALA A 139 -10.13 -17.29 1.55
N VAL A 140 -9.15 -16.38 1.60
CA VAL A 140 -8.92 -15.41 0.52
C VAL A 140 -8.43 -16.13 -0.73
N LYS A 141 -7.52 -17.10 -0.57
CA LYS A 141 -7.00 -17.91 -1.68
C LYS A 141 -8.13 -18.70 -2.35
N GLU A 142 -8.95 -19.41 -1.59
CA GLU A 142 -10.09 -20.17 -2.11
C GLU A 142 -11.08 -19.28 -2.87
N GLN A 143 -11.46 -18.14 -2.27
CA GLN A 143 -12.38 -17.21 -2.92
C GLN A 143 -11.79 -16.57 -4.17
N LEU A 144 -10.48 -16.33 -4.21
CA LEU A 144 -9.80 -15.79 -5.39
C LEU A 144 -9.82 -16.77 -6.56
N GLU A 145 -9.74 -18.08 -6.30
CA GLU A 145 -9.89 -19.10 -7.34
C GLU A 145 -11.31 -19.11 -7.91
N LEU A 146 -12.35 -19.02 -7.07
CA LEU A 146 -13.74 -18.96 -7.51
C LEU A 146 -14.03 -17.74 -8.40
N LEU A 147 -13.36 -16.61 -8.14
CA LEU A 147 -13.52 -15.38 -8.90
C LEU A 147 -12.76 -15.34 -10.23
N SER A 148 -11.91 -16.34 -10.52
CA SER A 148 -11.20 -16.46 -11.81
C SER A 148 -11.91 -17.38 -12.80
N THR A 149 -13.03 -18.00 -12.40
CA THR A 149 -13.93 -18.81 -13.23
C THR A 149 -15.07 -17.98 -13.78
#